data_AF-A0A6N7Z4L2-F1
#
_entry.id   AF-A0A6N7Z4L2-F1
#
_cell.length_a   1.000
_cell.length_b   1.000
_cell.length_c   1.000
_cell.angle_alpha   90.00
_cell.angle_beta   90.00
_cell.angle_gamma   90.00
#
_symmetry.space_group_name_H-M   'P 1'
#
loop_
_entity.id
_entity.type
_entity.pdbx_description
1 polymer ?
#
loop_
_entity_poly.entity_id
_entity_poly.type
_entity_poly.pdbx_seq_one_letter_code
_entity_poly.pdbx_strand_id
1 'polypeptide(L)'
;MQKNVIDHTWTDAEIIWCYHRLNHRPKKCDAAIVLGCHDLSVAAYAAELFHRGLFPVMVFSGANSRETFEMFPRGEGVHYRERALELGVPEAAILVEPKAANTGENIMLSREILCGAGVPAASVMLVSMPYMERRAYATTRKVWPEVEPVCASVPLSLVEYRKDRDHGTELIDMMIGDLQRVIEYPGQGYAISQYVPPFVLAAYERLVAAGFSSRML
;
A
#
# COMPACT_ATOMS: atom_id res chain seq x y z
N MET A 1 13.01 -8.83 -31.90
CA MET A 1 13.43 -7.57 -31.23
C MET A 1 12.43 -7.15 -30.15
N GLN A 2 11.13 -7.03 -30.44
CA GLN A 2 10.09 -6.68 -29.44
C GLN A 2 9.99 -7.63 -28.24
N LYS A 3 10.12 -8.96 -28.43
CA LYS A 3 9.99 -9.94 -27.35
C LYS A 3 11.09 -9.81 -26.28
N ASN A 4 12.35 -9.63 -26.71
CA ASN A 4 13.48 -9.42 -25.80
C ASN A 4 13.37 -8.10 -25.01
N VAL A 5 12.85 -7.04 -25.63
CA VAL A 5 12.61 -5.76 -24.93
C VAL A 5 11.56 -5.94 -23.83
N ILE A 6 10.48 -6.68 -24.10
CA ILE A 6 9.42 -6.97 -23.12
C ILE A 6 9.93 -7.87 -21.98
N ASP A 7 10.76 -8.87 -22.27
CA ASP A 7 11.28 -9.79 -21.25
C ASP A 7 12.28 -9.09 -20.29
N HIS A 8 13.10 -8.16 -20.81
CA HIS A 8 13.96 -7.32 -19.98
C HIS A 8 13.16 -6.36 -19.09
N THR A 9 12.07 -5.79 -19.60
CA THR A 9 11.16 -4.94 -18.81
C THR A 9 10.62 -5.65 -17.58
N TRP A 10 10.12 -6.89 -17.72
CA TRP A 10 9.57 -7.62 -16.58
C TRP A 10 10.65 -8.09 -15.59
N THR A 11 11.88 -8.31 -16.07
CA THR A 11 13.03 -8.59 -15.19
C THR A 11 13.35 -7.37 -14.31
N ASP A 12 13.38 -6.17 -14.90
CA ASP A 12 13.60 -4.93 -14.14
C ASP A 12 12.43 -4.60 -13.21
N ALA A 13 11.20 -4.89 -13.64
CA ALA A 13 10.00 -4.75 -12.81
C ALA A 13 10.04 -5.67 -11.58
N GLU A 14 10.53 -6.90 -11.73
CA GLU A 14 10.70 -7.85 -10.60
C GLU A 14 11.69 -7.31 -9.57
N ILE A 15 12.80 -6.69 -10.00
CA ILE A 15 13.77 -6.06 -9.09
C ILE A 15 13.08 -4.99 -8.22
N ILE A 16 12.26 -4.14 -8.84
CA ILE A 16 11.54 -3.07 -8.14
C ILE A 16 10.44 -3.66 -7.23
N TRP A 17 9.71 -4.68 -7.70
CA TRP A 17 8.72 -5.39 -6.91
C TRP A 17 9.31 -5.98 -5.62
N CYS A 18 10.42 -6.72 -5.75
CA CYS A 18 11.16 -7.28 -4.63
C CYS A 18 11.68 -6.19 -3.69
N TYR A 19 12.14 -5.05 -4.25
CA TYR A 19 12.59 -3.92 -3.44
C TYR A 19 11.45 -3.30 -2.64
N HIS A 20 10.27 -3.10 -3.22
CA HIS A 20 9.14 -2.49 -2.51
C HIS A 20 8.66 -3.30 -1.31
N ARG A 21 8.73 -4.62 -1.40
CA ARG A 21 8.31 -5.52 -0.33
C ARG A 21 9.34 -5.55 0.79
N LEU A 22 8.90 -5.17 1.99
CA LEU A 22 9.73 -5.19 3.19
C LEU A 22 9.87 -6.59 3.78
N ASN A 23 8.94 -7.50 3.44
CA ASN A 23 8.91 -8.87 3.94
C ASN A 23 8.88 -8.95 5.47
N HIS A 24 8.24 -7.97 6.11
CA HIS A 24 7.94 -8.06 7.54
C HIS A 24 7.09 -9.30 7.79
N ARG A 25 7.37 -10.00 8.89
CA ARG A 25 6.53 -11.12 9.33
C ARG A 25 5.31 -10.55 10.04
N PRO A 26 4.07 -10.86 9.60
CA PRO A 26 2.88 -10.44 10.32
C PRO A 26 2.94 -10.93 11.78
N LYS A 27 2.77 -10.01 12.71
CA LYS A 27 2.71 -10.24 14.16
C LYS A 27 1.46 -9.56 14.72
N LYS A 28 1.13 -9.84 15.98
CA LYS A 28 0.05 -9.13 16.66
C LYS A 28 0.38 -7.64 16.77
N CYS A 29 -0.60 -6.80 16.44
CA CYS A 29 -0.57 -5.35 16.56
C CYS A 29 -1.83 -4.87 17.29
N ASP A 30 -1.79 -3.64 17.82
CA ASP A 30 -2.91 -3.04 18.54
C ASP A 30 -4.06 -2.66 17.60
N ALA A 31 -3.73 -2.32 16.35
CA ALA A 31 -4.69 -2.05 15.28
C ALA A 31 -4.09 -2.36 13.90
N ALA A 32 -4.94 -2.36 12.87
CA ALA A 32 -4.51 -2.25 11.47
C ALA A 32 -4.95 -0.94 10.84
N ILE A 33 -4.14 -0.43 9.93
CA ILE A 33 -4.49 0.64 8.99
C ILE A 33 -4.43 0.02 7.61
N VAL A 34 -5.57 -0.03 6.95
CA VAL A 34 -5.74 -0.59 5.62
C VAL A 34 -5.83 0.56 4.63
N LEU A 35 -4.78 0.71 3.82
CA LEU A 35 -4.63 1.83 2.91
C LEU A 35 -5.54 1.64 1.70
N GLY A 36 -6.45 2.59 1.52
CA GLY A 36 -7.37 2.68 0.40
C GLY A 36 -6.62 2.72 -0.92
N CYS A 37 -7.15 1.94 -1.86
CA CYS A 37 -6.76 1.95 -3.25
C CYS A 37 -7.85 1.27 -4.10
N HIS A 38 -7.61 1.15 -5.40
CA HIS A 38 -8.50 0.47 -6.34
C HIS A 38 -8.64 -1.06 -6.11
N ASP A 39 -7.74 -1.69 -5.33
CA ASP A 39 -7.67 -3.16 -5.20
C ASP A 39 -8.39 -3.67 -3.94
N LEU A 40 -9.62 -4.19 -4.10
CA LEU A 40 -10.41 -4.79 -3.01
C LEU A 40 -9.72 -5.99 -2.32
N SER A 41 -8.69 -6.59 -2.91
CA SER A 41 -7.96 -7.66 -2.23
C SER A 41 -7.14 -7.18 -1.04
N VAL A 42 -6.84 -5.88 -0.97
CA VAL A 42 -6.24 -5.28 0.24
C VAL A 42 -7.21 -5.40 1.41
N ALA A 43 -8.50 -5.10 1.19
CA ALA A 43 -9.55 -5.31 2.20
C ALA A 43 -9.74 -6.79 2.53
N ALA A 44 -9.74 -7.66 1.52
CA ALA A 44 -9.91 -9.10 1.72
C ALA A 44 -8.76 -9.71 2.53
N TYR A 45 -7.52 -9.28 2.27
CA TYR A 45 -6.36 -9.72 3.02
C TYR A 45 -6.36 -9.18 4.46
N ALA A 46 -6.80 -7.92 4.67
CA ALA A 46 -7.00 -7.40 6.01
C ALA A 46 -8.02 -8.24 6.82
N ALA A 47 -9.12 -8.67 6.20
CA ALA A 47 -10.09 -9.57 6.83
C ALA A 47 -9.47 -10.94 7.18
N GLU A 48 -8.63 -11.52 6.32
CA GLU A 48 -7.90 -12.75 6.63
C GLU A 48 -6.98 -12.58 7.86
N LEU A 49 -6.20 -11.50 7.89
CA LEU A 49 -5.30 -11.20 9.01
C LEU A 49 -6.06 -10.96 10.33
N PHE A 50 -7.25 -10.35 10.24
CA PHE A 50 -8.16 -10.20 11.37
C PHE A 50 -8.64 -11.55 11.91
N HIS A 51 -9.10 -12.46 11.04
CA HIS A 51 -9.55 -13.80 11.44
C HIS A 51 -8.42 -14.66 12.04
N ARG A 52 -7.17 -14.36 11.69
CA ARG A 52 -5.97 -14.94 12.30
C ARG A 52 -5.64 -14.33 13.68
N GLY A 53 -6.40 -13.36 14.16
CA GLY A 53 -6.26 -12.72 15.47
C GLY A 53 -5.03 -11.81 15.58
N LEU A 54 -4.62 -11.19 14.47
CA LEU A 54 -3.42 -10.33 14.43
C LEU A 54 -3.69 -8.89 14.88
N PHE A 55 -4.93 -8.45 14.89
CA PHE A 55 -5.33 -7.15 15.45
C PHE A 55 -6.83 -7.19 15.80
N PRO A 56 -7.26 -6.46 16.84
CA PRO A 56 -8.65 -6.46 17.28
C PRO A 56 -9.54 -5.45 16.52
N VAL A 57 -8.95 -4.44 15.88
CA VAL A 57 -9.65 -3.38 15.15
C VAL A 57 -8.84 -2.96 13.92
N MET A 58 -9.53 -2.53 12.87
CA MET A 58 -8.90 -1.97 11.68
C MET A 58 -9.57 -0.67 11.24
N VAL A 59 -8.76 0.24 10.68
CA VAL A 59 -9.23 1.45 10.01
C VAL A 59 -9.09 1.25 8.51
N PHE A 60 -10.20 1.37 7.77
CA PHE A 60 -10.16 1.54 6.31
C PHE A 60 -10.02 3.03 6.02
N SER A 61 -8.91 3.44 5.43
CA SER A 61 -8.58 4.85 5.21
C SER A 61 -8.40 5.16 3.74
N GLY A 62 -9.12 6.14 3.23
CA GLY A 62 -9.06 6.56 1.84
C GLY A 62 -10.35 7.21 1.35
N ALA A 63 -10.21 8.41 0.79
CA ALA A 63 -11.18 9.05 -0.06
C ALA A 63 -11.16 8.44 -1.48
N ASN A 64 -12.09 8.87 -2.33
CA ASN A 64 -11.99 8.54 -3.75
C ASN A 64 -10.90 9.35 -4.44
N SER A 65 -10.10 8.68 -5.24
CA SER A 65 -9.34 9.29 -6.32
C SER A 65 -10.22 9.45 -7.58
N ARG A 66 -9.74 10.22 -8.57
CA ARG A 66 -10.42 10.32 -9.87
C ARG A 66 -10.60 8.95 -10.54
N GLU A 67 -9.68 8.02 -10.30
CA GLU A 67 -9.67 6.68 -10.90
C GLU A 67 -10.58 5.71 -10.16
N THR A 68 -10.76 5.90 -8.85
CA THR A 68 -11.61 5.04 -8.03
C THR A 68 -13.04 5.52 -7.92
N PHE A 69 -13.38 6.74 -8.36
CA PHE A 69 -14.73 7.28 -8.26
C PHE A 69 -15.79 6.45 -9.00
N GLU A 70 -15.49 5.97 -10.21
CA GLU A 70 -16.44 5.12 -10.97
C GLU A 70 -16.66 3.77 -10.31
N MET A 71 -15.60 3.18 -9.75
CA MET A 71 -15.64 1.87 -9.11
C MET A 71 -16.24 1.93 -7.70
N PHE A 72 -15.95 3.01 -6.96
CA PHE A 72 -16.30 3.20 -5.56
C PHE A 72 -17.02 4.53 -5.35
N PRO A 73 -18.23 4.77 -5.89
CA PRO A 73 -18.89 6.08 -5.87
C PRO A 73 -19.16 6.67 -4.47
N ARG A 74 -19.09 5.83 -3.42
CA ARG A 74 -19.24 6.19 -2.00
C ARG A 74 -17.93 6.38 -1.22
N GLY A 75 -16.76 6.17 -1.83
CA GLY A 75 -15.46 6.21 -1.15
C GLY A 75 -14.79 4.83 -1.08
N GLU A 76 -13.47 4.78 -1.21
CA GLU A 76 -12.64 3.57 -1.05
C GLU A 76 -12.88 2.91 0.32
N GLY A 77 -12.80 3.69 1.40
CA GLY A 77 -12.98 3.17 2.77
C GLY A 77 -14.37 2.55 3.02
N VAL A 78 -15.41 3.05 2.36
CA VAL A 78 -16.78 2.52 2.48
C VAL A 78 -16.91 1.16 1.79
N HIS A 79 -16.35 1.01 0.59
CA HIS A 79 -16.39 -0.27 -0.14
C HIS A 79 -15.50 -1.32 0.51
N TYR A 80 -14.37 -0.90 1.10
CA TYR A 80 -13.52 -1.79 1.89
C TYR A 80 -14.26 -2.31 3.14
N ARG A 81 -15.01 -1.44 3.82
CA ARG A 81 -15.89 -1.84 4.94
C ARG A 81 -16.92 -2.87 4.48
N GLU A 82 -17.63 -2.62 3.39
CA GLU A 82 -18.63 -3.56 2.86
C GLU A 82 -17.99 -4.92 2.55
N ARG A 83 -16.83 -4.91 1.88
CA ARG A 83 -16.10 -6.13 1.57
C ARG A 83 -15.66 -6.91 2.81
N ALA A 84 -15.22 -6.23 3.87
CA ALA A 84 -14.82 -6.87 5.11
C ALA A 84 -16.02 -7.47 5.87
N LEU A 85 -17.18 -6.79 5.86
CA LEU A 85 -18.42 -7.31 6.44
C LEU A 85 -18.89 -8.58 5.73
N GLU A 86 -18.84 -8.62 4.39
CA GLU A 86 -19.14 -9.83 3.60
C GLU A 86 -18.24 -11.01 3.95
N LEU A 87 -16.99 -10.73 4.34
CA LEU A 87 -15.99 -11.72 4.76
C LEU A 87 -16.10 -12.07 6.26
N GLY A 88 -17.14 -11.60 6.94
CA GLY A 88 -17.45 -11.98 8.32
C GLY A 88 -16.67 -11.22 9.39
N VAL A 89 -16.03 -10.11 9.06
CA VAL A 89 -15.47 -9.19 10.07
C VAL A 89 -16.64 -8.49 10.78
N PRO A 90 -16.70 -8.48 12.12
CA PRO A 90 -17.78 -7.79 12.83
C PRO A 90 -17.66 -6.28 12.67
N GLU A 91 -18.81 -5.61 12.52
CA GLU A 91 -18.87 -4.15 12.35
C GLU A 91 -18.14 -3.39 13.45
N ALA A 92 -18.22 -3.86 14.71
CA ALA A 92 -17.54 -3.26 15.85
C ALA A 92 -16.00 -3.28 15.77
N ALA A 93 -15.42 -4.09 14.89
CA ALA A 93 -13.98 -4.14 14.64
C ALA A 93 -13.53 -3.24 13.47
N ILE A 94 -14.46 -2.53 12.83
CA ILE A 94 -14.18 -1.72 11.64
C ILE A 94 -14.42 -0.23 11.95
N LEU A 95 -13.40 0.57 11.69
CA LEU A 95 -13.48 2.02 11.65
C LEU A 95 -13.25 2.50 10.20
N VAL A 96 -13.84 3.63 9.82
CA VAL A 96 -13.71 4.18 8.45
C VAL A 96 -13.22 5.62 8.51
N GLU A 97 -12.14 5.89 7.78
CA GLU A 97 -11.56 7.20 7.54
C GLU A 97 -11.77 7.56 6.04
N PRO A 98 -12.73 8.42 5.68
CA PRO A 98 -13.12 8.61 4.29
C PRO A 98 -12.48 9.83 3.59
N LYS A 99 -11.52 10.52 4.23
CA LYS A 99 -11.02 11.83 3.78
C LYS A 99 -9.60 11.80 3.24
N ALA A 100 -8.76 10.83 3.62
CA ALA A 100 -7.37 10.79 3.17
C ALA A 100 -7.24 10.72 1.64
N ALA A 101 -6.46 11.62 1.06
CA ALA A 101 -6.16 11.67 -0.38
C ALA A 101 -4.73 11.20 -0.71
N ASN A 102 -3.89 10.95 0.30
CA ASN A 102 -2.53 10.45 0.13
C ASN A 102 -2.09 9.60 1.32
N THR A 103 -0.94 8.93 1.21
CA THR A 103 -0.46 8.03 2.27
C THR A 103 -0.13 8.75 3.58
N GLY A 104 0.31 10.01 3.55
CA GLY A 104 0.55 10.78 4.77
C GLY A 104 -0.74 11.04 5.54
N GLU A 105 -1.77 11.48 4.83
CA GLU A 105 -3.11 11.69 5.39
C GLU A 105 -3.74 10.39 5.87
N ASN A 106 -3.56 9.29 5.14
CA ASN A 106 -4.07 7.99 5.57
C ASN A 106 -3.57 7.64 6.99
N ILE A 107 -2.28 7.83 7.25
CA ILE A 107 -1.69 7.54 8.56
C ILE A 107 -2.13 8.55 9.62
N MET A 108 -2.12 9.84 9.30
CA MET A 108 -2.50 10.91 10.23
C MET A 108 -3.96 10.78 10.68
N LEU A 109 -4.88 10.66 9.73
CA LEU A 109 -6.31 10.60 10.01
C LEU A 109 -6.71 9.27 10.64
N SER A 110 -6.06 8.16 10.26
CA SER A 110 -6.25 6.88 10.95
C SER A 110 -5.81 6.93 12.42
N ARG A 111 -4.71 7.62 12.71
CA ARG A 111 -4.26 7.85 14.10
C ARG A 111 -5.32 8.62 14.90
N GLU A 112 -5.90 9.67 14.32
CA GLU A 112 -6.97 10.45 14.96
C GLU A 112 -8.21 9.60 15.24
N ILE A 113 -8.63 8.78 14.28
CA ILE A 113 -9.78 7.87 14.44
C ILE A 113 -9.53 6.84 15.53
N LEU A 114 -8.35 6.22 15.56
CA LEU A 114 -7.98 5.26 16.60
C LEU A 114 -8.00 5.89 18.00
N CYS A 115 -7.40 7.08 18.15
CA CYS A 115 -7.43 7.83 19.40
C CYS A 115 -8.86 8.19 19.83
N GLY A 116 -9.69 8.69 18.89
CA GLY A 116 -11.08 9.05 19.15
C GLY A 116 -11.96 7.86 19.54
N ALA A 117 -11.64 6.66 19.04
CA ALA A 117 -12.29 5.40 19.41
C ALA A 117 -11.76 4.79 20.73
N GLY A 118 -10.81 5.43 21.41
CA GLY A 118 -10.20 4.93 22.64
C GLY A 118 -9.21 3.78 22.42
N VAL A 119 -8.61 3.69 21.23
CA VAL A 119 -7.60 2.68 20.87
C VAL A 119 -6.24 3.36 20.66
N PRO A 120 -5.53 3.78 21.72
CA PRO A 120 -4.15 4.26 21.57
C PRO A 120 -3.25 3.09 21.15
N ALA A 121 -2.77 3.11 19.90
CA ALA A 121 -1.93 2.05 19.36
C ALA A 121 -0.43 2.34 19.56
N ALA A 122 0.31 1.38 20.14
CA ALA A 122 1.77 1.38 20.14
C ALA A 122 2.34 0.65 18.91
N SER A 123 1.53 -0.21 18.28
CA SER A 123 1.85 -0.98 17.10
C SER A 123 0.68 -1.00 16.12
N VAL A 124 0.98 -0.81 14.83
CA VAL A 124 -0.03 -0.87 13.76
C VAL A 124 0.41 -1.78 12.63
N MET A 125 -0.49 -2.61 12.13
CA MET A 125 -0.29 -3.31 10.87
C MET A 125 -0.70 -2.42 9.71
N LEU A 126 0.22 -2.14 8.78
CA LEU A 126 -0.05 -1.40 7.55
C LEU A 126 -0.38 -2.40 6.45
N VAL A 127 -1.66 -2.50 6.07
CA VAL A 127 -2.11 -3.38 4.99
C VAL A 127 -2.25 -2.55 3.71
N SER A 128 -1.54 -2.93 2.66
CA SER A 128 -1.46 -2.15 1.41
C SER A 128 -1.24 -3.03 0.18
N MET A 129 -1.25 -2.44 -1.02
CA MET A 129 -0.76 -3.14 -2.22
C MET A 129 0.73 -3.50 -2.05
N PRO A 130 1.21 -4.63 -2.60
CA PRO A 130 2.58 -5.09 -2.32
C PRO A 130 3.67 -4.09 -2.70
N TYR A 131 3.47 -3.33 -3.78
CA TYR A 131 4.41 -2.32 -4.24
C TYR A 131 4.34 -0.99 -3.45
N MET A 132 3.48 -0.88 -2.43
CA MET A 132 3.37 0.30 -1.56
C MET A 132 3.98 0.11 -0.16
N GLU A 133 4.37 -1.11 0.22
CA GLU A 133 4.80 -1.43 1.60
C GLU A 133 5.90 -0.49 2.10
N ARG A 134 6.96 -0.31 1.31
CA ARG A 134 8.11 0.51 1.69
C ARG A 134 7.76 1.99 1.83
N ARG A 135 6.92 2.53 0.94
CA ARG A 135 6.47 3.92 1.04
C ARG A 135 5.56 4.12 2.24
N ALA A 136 4.61 3.21 2.46
CA ALA A 136 3.75 3.23 3.64
C ALA A 136 4.57 3.21 4.93
N TYR A 137 5.56 2.33 5.04
CA TYR A 137 6.49 2.28 6.16
C TYR A 137 7.23 3.61 6.37
N ALA A 138 7.88 4.11 5.32
CA ALA A 138 8.71 5.30 5.40
C ALA A 138 7.89 6.56 5.77
N THR A 139 6.66 6.66 5.24
CA THR A 139 5.71 7.71 5.61
C THR A 139 5.24 7.56 7.06
N THR A 140 4.87 6.35 7.51
CA THR A 140 4.43 6.13 8.90
C THR A 140 5.53 6.49 9.90
N ARG A 141 6.77 6.07 9.66
CA ARG A 141 7.91 6.42 10.54
C ARG A 141 8.17 7.93 10.61
N LYS A 142 7.72 8.70 9.61
CA LYS A 142 7.81 10.16 9.58
C LYS A 142 6.64 10.84 10.28
N VAL A 143 5.42 10.39 10.00
CA VAL A 143 4.16 11.02 10.46
C VAL A 143 3.79 10.59 11.89
N TRP A 144 4.12 9.35 12.26
CA TRP A 144 3.82 8.77 13.56
C TRP A 144 5.07 8.02 14.09
N PRO A 145 6.13 8.74 14.49
CA PRO A 145 7.41 8.13 14.86
C PRO A 145 7.34 7.25 16.12
N GLU A 146 6.32 7.43 16.97
CA GLU A 146 6.15 6.66 18.20
C GLU A 146 5.53 5.27 17.98
N VAL A 147 4.86 5.04 16.84
CA VAL A 147 4.23 3.74 16.56
C VAL A 147 5.23 2.78 15.93
N GLU A 148 5.07 1.49 16.22
CA GLU A 148 5.77 0.42 15.54
C GLU A 148 4.95 -0.09 14.34
N PRO A 149 5.31 0.26 13.08
CA PRO A 149 4.60 -0.23 11.91
C PRO A 149 5.07 -1.62 11.47
N VAL A 150 4.10 -2.49 11.14
CA VAL A 150 4.32 -3.81 10.53
C VAL A 150 3.63 -3.85 9.18
N CYS A 151 4.40 -3.86 8.09
CA CYS A 151 3.82 -3.95 6.75
C CYS A 151 3.32 -5.35 6.44
N ALA A 152 2.18 -5.42 5.79
CA ALA A 152 1.63 -6.65 5.24
C ALA A 152 0.95 -6.34 3.90
N SER A 153 1.07 -7.28 2.96
CA SER A 153 0.37 -7.27 1.69
C SER A 153 0.08 -8.69 1.27
N VAL A 154 -0.80 -8.86 0.27
CA VAL A 154 -1.11 -10.18 -0.29
C VAL A 154 0.20 -10.89 -0.68
N PRO A 155 0.42 -12.15 -0.26
CA PRO A 155 1.71 -12.84 -0.40
C PRO A 155 1.90 -13.41 -1.83
N LEU A 156 1.65 -12.60 -2.85
CA LEU A 156 1.75 -12.97 -4.26
C LEU A 156 3.11 -12.58 -4.85
N SER A 157 3.60 -13.37 -5.79
CA SER A 157 4.67 -12.95 -6.71
C SER A 157 4.15 -11.89 -7.68
N LEU A 158 5.06 -11.15 -8.35
CA LEU A 158 4.66 -10.21 -9.40
C LEU A 158 3.88 -10.89 -10.52
N VAL A 159 4.28 -12.13 -10.87
CA VAL A 159 3.63 -12.93 -11.92
C VAL A 159 2.19 -13.26 -11.55
N GLU A 160 1.93 -13.66 -10.30
CA GLU A 160 0.58 -13.94 -9.81
C GLU A 160 -0.24 -12.65 -9.71
N TYR A 161 0.34 -11.60 -9.11
CA TYR A 161 -0.35 -10.30 -8.94
C TYR A 161 -0.78 -9.69 -10.28
N ARG A 162 0.08 -9.80 -11.31
CA ARG A 162 -0.23 -9.36 -12.67
C ARG A 162 -1.38 -10.14 -13.29
N LYS A 163 -1.39 -11.48 -13.14
CA LYS A 163 -2.42 -12.35 -13.71
C LYS A 163 -3.79 -12.10 -13.08
N ASP A 164 -3.83 -11.94 -11.76
CA ASP A 164 -5.07 -11.81 -11.00
C ASP A 164 -5.82 -10.49 -11.24
N ARG A 165 -5.16 -9.50 -11.85
CA ARG A 165 -5.66 -8.14 -11.95
C ARG A 165 -5.67 -7.55 -13.35
N ASP A 166 -5.21 -8.31 -14.34
CA ASP A 166 -5.09 -7.89 -15.75
C ASP A 166 -4.42 -6.52 -15.95
N HIS A 167 -3.49 -6.14 -15.06
CA HIS A 167 -2.89 -4.80 -15.02
C HIS A 167 -1.99 -4.43 -16.22
N GLY A 168 -1.90 -5.29 -17.24
CA GLY A 168 -1.08 -5.05 -18.42
C GLY A 168 0.34 -4.61 -18.05
N THR A 169 0.81 -3.53 -18.68
CA THR A 169 2.07 -2.86 -18.35
C THR A 169 1.91 -1.65 -17.42
N GLU A 170 0.68 -1.23 -17.10
CA GLU A 170 0.41 -0.10 -16.19
C GLU A 170 0.91 -0.37 -14.76
N LEU A 171 0.96 -1.65 -14.36
CA LEU A 171 1.59 -2.06 -13.11
C LEU A 171 3.04 -1.57 -12.99
N ILE A 172 3.78 -1.54 -14.11
CA ILE A 172 5.17 -1.05 -14.11
C ILE A 172 5.18 0.44 -13.80
N ASP A 173 4.33 1.24 -14.48
CA ASP A 173 4.19 2.66 -14.20
C ASP A 173 3.86 2.91 -12.72
N MET A 174 2.91 2.17 -12.16
CA MET A 174 2.54 2.27 -10.74
C MET A 174 3.74 1.98 -9.81
N MET A 175 4.49 0.92 -10.08
CA MET A 175 5.66 0.55 -9.27
C MET A 175 6.79 1.58 -9.34
N ILE A 176 7.11 2.09 -10.53
CA ILE A 176 8.18 3.09 -10.68
C ILE A 176 7.76 4.45 -10.11
N GLY A 177 6.48 4.82 -10.25
CA GLY A 177 5.93 6.03 -9.65
C GLY A 177 5.97 5.96 -8.12
N ASP A 178 5.68 4.79 -7.56
CA ASP A 178 5.84 4.56 -6.12
C ASP A 178 7.32 4.67 -5.69
N LEU A 179 8.24 4.05 -6.44
CA LEU A 179 9.67 4.10 -6.17
C LEU A 179 10.23 5.53 -6.22
N GLN A 180 9.81 6.34 -7.20
CA GLN A 180 10.19 7.75 -7.27
C GLN A 180 9.78 8.49 -5.99
N ARG A 181 8.57 8.22 -5.46
CA ARG A 181 8.13 8.81 -4.19
C ARG A 181 8.98 8.34 -3.01
N VAL A 182 9.40 7.08 -2.97
CA VAL A 182 10.35 6.57 -1.96
C VAL A 182 11.69 7.33 -2.01
N ILE A 183 12.14 7.74 -3.21
CA ILE A 183 13.38 8.50 -3.43
C ILE A 183 13.22 9.99 -3.05
N GLU A 184 12.17 10.63 -3.54
CA GLU A 184 12.00 12.10 -3.51
C GLU A 184 11.36 12.63 -2.22
N TYR A 185 10.39 11.90 -1.65
CA TYR A 185 9.62 12.35 -0.49
C TYR A 185 10.43 12.67 0.77
N PRO A 186 11.55 11.98 1.07
CA PRO A 186 12.40 12.37 2.18
C PRO A 186 12.93 13.81 2.09
N GLY A 187 13.32 14.25 0.89
CA GLY A 187 13.78 15.63 0.65
C GLY A 187 12.69 16.69 0.83
N GLN A 188 11.42 16.29 0.70
CA GLN A 188 10.24 17.13 0.89
C GLN A 188 9.65 17.03 2.30
N GLY A 189 10.19 16.17 3.15
CA GLY A 189 9.72 15.97 4.52
C GLY A 189 8.49 15.07 4.67
N TYR A 190 8.08 14.34 3.63
CA TYR A 190 6.90 13.46 3.66
C TYR A 190 7.19 12.02 4.12
N ALA A 191 8.45 11.59 4.11
CA ALA A 191 8.88 10.26 4.53
C ALA A 191 10.28 10.29 5.17
N ILE A 192 10.68 9.22 5.85
CA ILE A 192 12.10 9.01 6.20
C ILE A 192 12.88 8.49 4.99
N SER A 193 14.17 8.77 4.91
CA SER A 193 15.03 8.22 3.86
C SER A 193 15.04 6.69 3.86
N GLN A 194 15.07 6.09 2.66
CA GLN A 194 15.25 4.67 2.44
C GLN A 194 16.51 4.46 1.61
N TYR A 195 17.34 3.49 1.96
CA TYR A 195 18.48 3.13 1.12
C TYR A 195 17.98 2.41 -0.13
N VAL A 196 18.24 3.01 -1.29
CA VAL A 196 17.92 2.43 -2.61
C VAL A 196 19.21 1.85 -3.18
N PRO A 197 19.33 0.51 -3.29
CA PRO A 197 20.52 -0.10 -3.85
C PRO A 197 20.78 0.34 -5.31
N PRO A 198 22.05 0.47 -5.75
CA PRO A 198 22.36 0.88 -7.12
C PRO A 198 21.70 0.03 -8.21
N PHE A 199 21.54 -1.27 -7.99
CA PHE A 199 20.88 -2.16 -8.96
C PHE A 199 19.38 -1.91 -9.09
N VAL A 200 18.72 -1.45 -8.01
CA VAL A 200 17.31 -1.03 -8.02
C VAL A 200 17.16 0.28 -8.78
N LEU A 201 18.04 1.25 -8.51
CA LEU A 201 18.05 2.53 -9.22
C LEU A 201 18.31 2.33 -10.73
N ALA A 202 19.26 1.46 -11.09
CA ALA A 202 19.53 1.15 -12.49
C ALA A 202 18.35 0.45 -13.19
N ALA A 203 17.61 -0.41 -12.49
CA ALA A 203 16.38 -1.03 -13.03
C ALA A 203 15.29 0.03 -13.26
N TYR A 204 15.12 0.95 -12.31
CA TYR A 204 14.22 2.09 -12.45
C TYR A 204 14.57 2.97 -13.66
N GLU A 205 15.84 3.35 -13.81
CA GLU A 205 16.32 4.16 -14.94
C GLU A 205 16.07 3.48 -16.29
N ARG A 206 16.29 2.15 -16.38
CA ARG A 206 16.00 1.38 -17.60
C ARG A 206 14.52 1.36 -17.96
N LEU A 207 13.64 1.22 -16.96
CA LEU A 207 12.19 1.26 -17.17
C LEU A 207 11.72 2.66 -17.60
N VAL A 208 12.24 3.72 -16.99
CA VAL A 208 11.96 5.09 -17.42
C VAL A 208 12.43 5.32 -18.86
N ALA A 209 13.65 4.87 -19.20
CA ALA A 209 14.18 4.96 -20.57
C ALA A 209 13.38 4.11 -21.59
N ALA A 210 12.71 3.05 -21.13
CA ALA A 210 11.80 2.23 -21.94
C ALA A 210 10.42 2.88 -22.14
N GLY A 211 10.15 4.04 -21.53
CA GLY A 211 8.95 4.85 -21.74
C GLY A 211 7.88 4.70 -20.66
N PHE A 212 8.16 4.00 -19.56
CA PHE A 212 7.27 3.99 -18.39
C PHE A 212 7.43 5.29 -17.60
N SER A 213 6.37 6.07 -17.47
CA SER A 213 6.37 7.36 -16.76
C SER A 213 4.99 7.88 -16.36
N SER A 214 3.90 7.16 -16.66
CA SER A 214 2.53 7.73 -16.56
C SER A 214 2.08 8.04 -15.12
N ARG A 215 2.79 7.50 -14.11
CA ARG A 215 2.50 7.64 -12.67
C ARG A 215 3.60 8.37 -11.89
N MET A 216 4.58 8.92 -12.59
CA MET A 216 5.65 9.72 -11.99
C MET A 216 5.12 11.07 -11.47
N LEU A 217 5.87 11.69 -10.57
CA LEU A 217 5.63 13.03 -10.02
C LEU A 217 5.83 14.12 -11.08
#